data_AF-A0A3M1D1Y7-F1
#
_entry.id   AF-A0A3M1D1Y7-F1
#
_cell.length_a   1.000
_cell.length_b   1.000
_cell.length_c   1.000
_cell.angle_alpha   90.00
_cell.angle_beta   90.00
_cell.angle_gamma   90.00
#
_symmetry.space_group_name_H-M   'P 1'
#
loop_
_entity.id
_entity.type
_entity.pdbx_description
1 polymer ?
#
loop_
_entity_poly.entity_id
_entity_poly.type
_entity_poly.pdbx_seq_one_letter_code
_entity_poly.pdbx_strand_id
1 'polypeptide(L)'
;MRAGCRKELTTRADQADLPAYDGTSLKFQALLDGESCEDTWRIVEAFSRSGGPFELELAWSAGSGSGATAQVTVARAVRICIFARSLRIRAANLSSSDNRVGVTVADGYGQTRNQWEHRDTGPDQGVAQEVPIPPFARTVRLEIADPTQLPGSSIKVYDGEGTLRAAVAGDAQPEGGVPVGGAGKVEVTAGATDYRVVYHLSL
;
A
#
# COMPACT_ATOMS: atom_id res chain seq x y z
N MET A 1 -10.30 2.13 -34.75
CA MET A 1 -10.76 1.20 -33.70
C MET A 1 -9.90 -0.06 -33.79
N ARG A 2 -9.06 -0.38 -32.80
CA ARG A 2 -8.26 -1.62 -32.85
C ARG A 2 -9.19 -2.83 -32.62
N ALA A 3 -9.10 -3.83 -33.48
CA ALA A 3 -9.87 -5.06 -33.33
C ALA A 3 -9.43 -5.79 -32.04
N GLY A 4 -10.38 -6.07 -31.14
CA GLY A 4 -10.16 -6.88 -29.93
C GLY A 4 -10.35 -6.15 -28.60
N CYS A 5 -10.43 -4.82 -28.57
CA CYS A 5 -10.59 -4.07 -27.33
C CYS A 5 -12.08 -3.84 -27.03
N ARG A 6 -12.60 -4.42 -25.92
CA ARG A 6 -13.97 -4.13 -25.45
C ARG A 6 -13.96 -2.80 -24.71
N LYS A 7 -15.05 -2.03 -24.84
CA LYS A 7 -15.13 -0.64 -24.39
C LYS A 7 -15.07 -0.41 -22.88
N GLU A 8 -15.09 -1.45 -22.05
CA GLU A 8 -15.51 -1.26 -20.66
C GLU A 8 -14.62 -2.03 -19.67
N LEU A 9 -13.81 -1.26 -18.93
CA LEU A 9 -13.10 -1.72 -17.73
C LEU A 9 -13.97 -1.56 -16.47
N THR A 10 -15.10 -0.84 -16.60
CA THR A 10 -16.13 -0.78 -15.57
C THR A 10 -16.66 -2.19 -15.36
N THR A 11 -16.24 -2.77 -14.25
CA THR A 11 -16.54 -4.16 -13.96
C THR A 11 -16.54 -4.38 -12.48
N ARG A 12 -17.34 -5.36 -12.08
CA ARG A 12 -17.20 -5.98 -10.79
C ARG A 12 -16.51 -7.31 -11.05
N ALA A 13 -15.32 -7.49 -10.49
CA ALA A 13 -14.67 -8.77 -10.58
C ALA A 13 -15.16 -9.68 -9.44
N ASP A 14 -15.33 -10.96 -9.77
CA ASP A 14 -15.88 -11.97 -8.87
C ASP A 14 -15.02 -12.15 -7.63
N GLN A 15 -15.68 -12.50 -6.54
CA GLN A 15 -15.08 -12.63 -5.22
C GLN A 15 -14.02 -13.74 -5.23
N ALA A 16 -12.81 -13.42 -4.76
CA ALA A 16 -11.78 -14.43 -4.53
C ALA A 16 -11.75 -14.81 -3.05
N ASP A 17 -11.60 -16.12 -2.80
CA ASP A 17 -11.33 -16.64 -1.47
C ASP A 17 -9.82 -16.69 -1.27
N LEU A 18 -9.32 -15.77 -0.45
CA LEU A 18 -7.90 -15.70 -0.10
C LEU A 18 -7.63 -16.64 1.08
N PRO A 19 -6.68 -17.58 0.97
CA PRO A 19 -6.35 -18.50 2.06
C PRO A 19 -5.81 -17.72 3.25
N ALA A 20 -5.97 -18.27 4.45
CA ALA A 20 -5.31 -17.78 5.65
C ALA A 20 -3.80 -17.50 5.44
N TYR A 21 -3.32 -16.40 6.01
CA TYR A 21 -1.91 -16.06 6.07
C TYR A 21 -1.20 -16.93 7.10
N ASP A 22 -0.11 -17.58 6.68
CA ASP A 22 0.67 -18.52 7.49
C ASP A 22 1.92 -17.89 8.13
N GLY A 23 2.08 -16.56 8.04
CA GLY A 23 3.23 -15.85 8.59
C GLY A 23 4.49 -15.91 7.73
N THR A 24 4.50 -16.65 6.61
CA THR A 24 5.72 -16.84 5.80
C THR A 24 5.75 -15.95 4.56
N SER A 25 4.68 -15.94 3.77
CA SER A 25 4.63 -15.23 2.49
C SER A 25 3.21 -14.88 2.08
N LEU A 26 3.06 -13.72 1.45
CA LEU A 26 1.78 -13.29 0.88
C LEU A 26 1.49 -14.07 -0.40
N LYS A 27 0.34 -14.76 -0.42
CA LYS A 27 -0.13 -15.54 -1.57
C LYS A 27 -1.11 -14.69 -2.39
N PHE A 28 -0.59 -13.96 -3.37
CA PHE A 28 -1.39 -13.08 -4.22
C PHE A 28 -2.25 -13.88 -5.22
N GLN A 29 -3.56 -13.60 -5.20
CA GLN A 29 -4.53 -14.13 -6.16
C GLN A 29 -5.04 -13.02 -7.09
N ALA A 30 -5.41 -13.40 -8.31
CA ALA A 30 -5.99 -12.47 -9.27
C ALA A 30 -7.40 -12.05 -8.87
N LEU A 31 -7.62 -10.74 -8.74
CA LEU A 31 -8.95 -10.16 -8.63
C LEU A 31 -9.43 -9.63 -9.96
N LEU A 32 -8.60 -8.85 -10.66
CA LEU A 32 -8.96 -8.24 -11.93
C LEU A 32 -7.76 -8.22 -12.87
N ASP A 33 -8.01 -8.52 -14.14
CA ASP A 33 -7.09 -8.25 -15.25
C ASP A 33 -7.93 -7.72 -16.40
N GLY A 34 -7.76 -6.45 -16.73
CA GLY A 34 -8.63 -5.78 -17.69
C GLY A 34 -7.96 -4.61 -18.41
N GLU A 35 -8.47 -4.31 -19.60
CA GLU A 35 -8.04 -3.21 -20.44
C GLU A 35 -9.25 -2.56 -21.11
N SER A 36 -9.23 -1.24 -21.25
CA SER A 36 -10.20 -0.44 -22.00
C SER A 36 -9.55 0.16 -23.26
N CYS A 37 -10.36 0.62 -24.20
CA CYS A 37 -9.89 1.37 -25.37
C CYS A 37 -9.34 2.76 -25.00
N GLU A 38 -9.80 3.31 -23.88
CA GLU A 38 -9.59 4.70 -23.49
C GLU A 38 -8.95 4.77 -22.11
N ASP A 39 -7.97 5.65 -21.98
CA ASP A 39 -7.44 6.12 -20.71
C ASP A 39 -8.39 7.15 -20.09
N THR A 40 -8.79 6.92 -18.84
CA THR A 40 -9.61 7.85 -18.07
C THR A 40 -9.35 7.65 -16.58
N TRP A 41 -9.91 8.51 -15.74
CA TRP A 41 -9.92 8.32 -14.30
C TRP A 41 -10.82 7.15 -13.91
N ARG A 42 -10.26 6.23 -13.12
CA ARG A 42 -10.91 5.03 -12.61
C ARG A 42 -10.90 5.08 -11.09
N ILE A 43 -12.06 4.82 -10.51
CA ILE A 43 -12.22 4.52 -9.09
C ILE A 43 -12.21 3.00 -8.92
N VAL A 44 -11.24 2.51 -8.16
CA VAL A 44 -11.12 1.12 -7.73
C VAL A 44 -11.60 1.02 -6.29
N GLU A 45 -12.66 0.26 -6.07
CA GLU A 45 -13.16 -0.07 -4.74
C GLU A 45 -12.89 -1.53 -4.44
N ALA A 46 -12.06 -1.79 -3.45
CA ALA A 46 -11.75 -3.14 -3.00
C ALA A 46 -12.24 -3.34 -1.57
N PHE A 47 -12.82 -4.49 -1.29
CA PHE A 47 -13.45 -4.76 0.00
C PHE A 47 -13.37 -6.23 0.39
N SER A 48 -13.28 -6.47 1.69
CA SER A 48 -13.47 -7.76 2.33
C SER A 48 -14.93 -7.92 2.74
N ARG A 49 -15.51 -9.06 2.37
CA ARG A 49 -16.84 -9.50 2.84
C ARG A 49 -16.76 -10.27 4.14
N SER A 50 -15.64 -10.93 4.41
CA SER A 50 -15.38 -11.62 5.68
C SER A 50 -14.95 -10.66 6.79
N GLY A 51 -14.62 -9.40 6.46
CA GLY A 51 -14.18 -8.38 7.41
C GLY A 51 -12.70 -8.40 7.76
N GLY A 52 -11.92 -9.32 7.17
CA GLY A 52 -10.48 -9.45 7.43
C GLY A 52 -9.63 -8.49 6.59
N PRO A 53 -8.43 -8.12 7.08
CA PRO A 53 -7.48 -7.31 6.33
C PRO A 53 -6.85 -8.09 5.17
N PHE A 54 -6.45 -7.38 4.13
CA PHE A 54 -5.77 -7.93 2.97
C PHE A 54 -4.83 -6.89 2.34
N GLU A 55 -3.85 -7.36 1.58
CA GLU A 55 -2.93 -6.55 0.82
C GLU A 55 -3.37 -6.53 -0.64
N LEU A 56 -3.35 -5.38 -1.28
CA LEU A 56 -3.56 -5.23 -2.72
C LEU A 56 -2.24 -4.96 -3.42
N GLU A 57 -2.02 -5.62 -4.53
CA GLU A 57 -1.04 -5.22 -5.54
C GLU A 57 -1.81 -4.67 -6.74
N LEU A 58 -1.61 -3.38 -7.01
CA LEU A 58 -2.17 -2.69 -8.16
C LEU A 58 -1.07 -2.45 -9.19
N ALA A 59 -1.36 -2.78 -10.44
CA ALA A 59 -0.56 -2.39 -11.58
C ALA A 59 -1.46 -1.76 -12.65
N TRP A 60 -1.08 -0.59 -13.16
CA TRP A 60 -1.88 0.14 -14.15
C TRP A 60 -1.05 0.85 -15.20
N SER A 61 -1.66 1.15 -16.34
CA SER A 61 -1.05 1.95 -17.40
C SER A 61 -2.09 2.77 -18.16
N ALA A 62 -1.71 3.94 -18.65
CA ALA A 62 -2.52 4.78 -19.53
C ALA A 62 -2.20 4.56 -21.03
N GLY A 63 -1.54 3.44 -21.38
CA GLY A 63 -1.34 3.00 -22.77
C GLY A 63 -0.01 3.42 -23.41
N SER A 64 0.85 4.18 -22.73
CA SER A 64 2.24 4.37 -23.13
C SER A 64 3.16 4.35 -21.90
N GLY A 65 4.20 3.51 -21.92
CA GLY A 65 5.15 3.31 -20.81
C GLY A 65 5.03 1.96 -20.10
N SER A 66 5.94 1.72 -19.14
CA SER A 66 6.03 0.48 -18.33
C SER A 66 4.82 0.25 -17.40
N GLY A 67 3.95 1.25 -17.25
CA GLY A 67 2.93 1.28 -16.21
C GLY A 67 3.52 1.65 -14.85
N ALA A 68 2.64 1.78 -13.86
CA ALA A 68 2.98 2.00 -12.46
C ALA A 68 2.46 0.84 -11.62
N THR A 69 3.10 0.61 -10.49
CA THR A 69 2.67 -0.36 -9.48
C THR A 69 2.63 0.29 -8.11
N ALA A 70 1.71 -0.19 -7.27
CA ALA A 70 1.62 0.19 -5.87
C ALA A 70 1.05 -0.97 -5.06
N GLN A 71 1.53 -1.09 -3.82
CA GLN A 71 0.91 -1.95 -2.83
C GLN A 71 0.06 -1.10 -1.89
N VAL A 72 -1.10 -1.62 -1.50
CA VAL A 72 -2.04 -0.94 -0.61
C VAL A 72 -2.54 -1.93 0.44
N THR A 73 -2.31 -1.60 1.70
CA THR A 73 -2.84 -2.35 2.82
C THR A 73 -4.30 -1.95 3.04
N VAL A 74 -5.20 -2.94 3.04
CA VAL A 74 -6.64 -2.74 3.19
C VAL A 74 -7.13 -3.36 4.49
N ALA A 75 -7.56 -2.53 5.44
CA ALA A 75 -8.10 -3.01 6.72
C ALA A 75 -9.42 -3.78 6.53
N ARG A 76 -10.32 -3.24 5.70
CA ARG A 76 -11.60 -3.88 5.35
C ARG A 76 -12.09 -3.46 3.97
N ALA A 77 -12.03 -2.17 3.67
CA ALA A 77 -12.36 -1.64 2.36
C ALA A 77 -11.49 -0.42 2.07
N VAL A 78 -11.24 -0.18 0.78
CA VAL A 78 -10.48 0.97 0.30
C VAL A 78 -11.07 1.47 -1.01
N ARG A 79 -10.87 2.76 -1.27
CA ARG A 79 -11.13 3.39 -2.56
C ARG A 79 -9.83 4.01 -3.06
N ILE A 80 -9.46 3.71 -4.30
CA ILE A 80 -8.24 4.18 -4.96
C ILE A 80 -8.64 4.87 -6.27
N CYS A 81 -8.13 6.05 -6.53
CA CYS A 81 -8.36 6.77 -7.79
C CYS A 81 -7.08 6.74 -8.62
N ILE A 82 -7.16 6.31 -9.87
CA ILE A 82 -6.00 6.22 -10.77
C ILE A 82 -6.40 6.56 -12.20
N PHE A 83 -5.49 7.18 -12.94
CA PHE A 83 -5.66 7.40 -14.38
C PHE A 83 -5.15 6.18 -15.14
N ALA A 84 -6.07 5.39 -15.71
CA ALA A 84 -5.74 4.08 -16.25
C ALA A 84 -6.57 3.68 -17.47
N ARG A 85 -5.89 3.01 -18.40
CA ARG A 85 -6.45 2.24 -19.51
C ARG A 85 -6.46 0.74 -19.20
N SER A 86 -5.39 0.23 -18.59
CA SER A 86 -5.28 -1.16 -18.14
C SER A 86 -5.09 -1.24 -16.64
N LEU A 87 -5.68 -2.26 -16.03
CA LEU A 87 -5.61 -2.56 -14.60
C LEU A 87 -5.36 -4.05 -14.37
N ARG A 88 -4.37 -4.34 -13.54
CA ARG A 88 -4.12 -5.65 -12.96
C ARG A 88 -4.15 -5.50 -11.45
N ILE A 89 -5.06 -6.21 -10.83
CA ILE A 89 -5.29 -6.17 -9.39
C ILE A 89 -5.13 -7.59 -8.85
N ARG A 90 -4.21 -7.75 -7.92
CA ARG A 90 -4.01 -8.97 -7.14
C ARG A 90 -4.24 -8.67 -5.66
N ALA A 91 -4.65 -9.68 -4.90
CA ALA A 91 -4.85 -9.55 -3.46
C ALA A 91 -4.26 -10.74 -2.70
N ALA A 92 -3.72 -10.48 -1.52
CA ALA A 92 -3.24 -11.50 -0.58
C ALA A 92 -3.85 -11.27 0.80
N ASN A 93 -4.17 -12.35 1.51
CA ASN A 93 -4.77 -12.24 2.84
C ASN A 93 -3.71 -11.78 3.87
N LEU A 94 -4.16 -10.98 4.84
CA LEU A 94 -3.36 -10.65 6.03
C LEU A 94 -3.95 -11.27 7.31
N SER A 95 -5.13 -11.88 7.22
CA SER A 95 -5.79 -12.59 8.32
C SER A 95 -5.29 -14.02 8.47
N SER A 96 -5.29 -14.55 9.69
CA SER A 96 -5.08 -15.97 9.99
C SER A 96 -6.29 -16.87 9.66
N SER A 97 -7.38 -16.29 9.17
CA SER A 97 -8.57 -16.97 8.67
C SER A 97 -8.81 -16.66 7.19
N ASP A 98 -9.47 -17.56 6.47
CA ASP A 98 -9.86 -17.34 5.07
C ASP A 98 -10.67 -16.06 4.90
N ASN A 99 -10.38 -15.32 3.83
CA ASN A 99 -10.93 -13.99 3.61
C ASN A 99 -11.49 -13.86 2.19
N ARG A 100 -12.79 -13.59 2.10
CA ARG A 100 -13.46 -13.39 0.82
C ARG A 100 -13.46 -11.93 0.43
N VAL A 101 -12.75 -11.59 -0.64
CA VAL A 101 -12.57 -10.20 -1.10
C VAL A 101 -13.15 -9.99 -2.49
N GLY A 102 -13.46 -8.75 -2.84
CA GLY A 102 -13.89 -8.38 -4.18
C GLY A 102 -13.41 -6.99 -4.58
N VAL A 103 -13.51 -6.70 -5.88
CA VAL A 103 -13.18 -5.39 -6.43
C VAL A 103 -14.26 -4.92 -7.39
N THR A 104 -14.54 -3.62 -7.37
CA THR A 104 -15.39 -2.92 -8.33
C THR A 104 -14.60 -1.76 -8.92
N VAL A 105 -14.67 -1.61 -10.24
CA VAL A 105 -14.05 -0.51 -10.97
C VAL A 105 -15.15 0.30 -11.63
N ALA A 106 -15.10 1.61 -11.45
CA ALA A 106 -16.01 2.56 -12.07
C ALA A 106 -15.24 3.75 -12.66
N ASP A 107 -15.83 4.41 -13.64
CA ASP A 107 -15.26 5.64 -14.19
C ASP A 107 -15.60 6.81 -13.28
N GLY A 108 -14.58 7.61 -12.97
CA GLY A 108 -14.75 8.73 -12.08
C GLY A 108 -13.45 9.18 -11.46
N TYR A 109 -13.51 10.37 -10.87
CA TYR A 109 -12.42 11.00 -10.15
C TYR A 109 -12.84 11.24 -8.70
N GLY A 110 -11.90 11.03 -7.77
CA GLY A 110 -12.06 11.38 -6.37
C GLY A 110 -10.72 11.33 -5.68
N GLN A 111 -10.41 12.30 -4.83
CA GLN A 111 -9.15 12.27 -4.09
C GLN A 111 -9.15 11.08 -3.11
N THR A 112 -8.10 10.28 -3.17
CA THR A 112 -7.92 9.13 -2.26
C THR A 112 -6.65 9.28 -1.46
N ARG A 113 -6.67 8.79 -0.22
CA ARG A 113 -5.49 8.68 0.64
C ARG A 113 -5.40 7.21 1.04
N ASN A 114 -4.44 6.52 0.46
CA ASN A 114 -4.24 5.11 0.67
C ASN A 114 -3.03 4.90 1.57
N GLN A 115 -2.88 3.70 2.12
CA GLN A 115 -1.74 3.38 2.96
C GLN A 115 -1.10 2.07 2.56
N TRP A 116 0.19 1.96 2.83
CA TRP A 116 0.93 0.72 2.77
C TRP A 116 1.67 0.53 4.08
N GLU A 117 1.63 -0.69 4.61
CA GLU A 117 2.24 -1.04 5.89
C GLU A 117 3.41 -2.00 5.67
N HIS A 118 4.61 -1.56 6.03
CA HIS A 118 5.73 -2.47 6.29
C HIS A 118 5.58 -2.98 7.73
N ARG A 119 5.49 -4.29 7.91
CA ARG A 119 5.41 -4.93 9.22
C ARG A 119 6.69 -5.68 9.45
N ASP A 120 7.29 -5.51 10.62
CA ASP A 120 8.48 -6.24 10.99
C ASP A 120 8.43 -6.61 12.48
N THR A 121 9.11 -7.70 12.80
CA THR A 121 9.41 -8.13 14.16
C THR A 121 10.91 -7.93 14.33
N GLY A 122 11.32 -6.80 14.91
CA GLY A 122 12.73 -6.45 15.02
C GLY A 122 13.48 -7.47 15.87
N PRO A 123 14.61 -8.04 15.40
CA PRO A 123 15.37 -9.02 16.17
C PRO A 123 15.99 -8.41 17.43
N ASP A 124 16.22 -7.09 17.44
CA ASP A 124 16.81 -6.35 18.55
C ASP A 124 16.15 -4.96 18.67
N GLN A 125 15.51 -4.70 19.81
CA GLN A 125 14.99 -3.38 20.14
C GLN A 125 16.10 -2.33 20.07
N GLY A 126 15.82 -1.17 19.48
CA GLY A 126 16.78 -0.06 19.42
C GLY A 126 17.81 -0.15 18.29
N VAL A 127 17.76 -1.16 17.42
CA VAL A 127 18.60 -1.22 16.21
C VAL A 127 17.93 -0.47 15.06
N ALA A 128 18.71 0.32 14.30
CA ALA A 128 18.23 0.98 13.10
C ALA A 128 18.09 -0.03 11.94
N GLN A 129 16.90 -0.06 11.33
CA GLN A 129 16.57 -0.91 10.20
C GLN A 129 16.16 -0.04 9.02
N GLU A 130 16.67 -0.39 7.84
CA GLU A 130 16.22 0.24 6.60
C GLU A 130 14.87 -0.34 6.19
N VAL A 131 13.92 0.54 5.93
CA VAL A 131 12.55 0.16 5.57
C VAL A 131 12.31 0.59 4.13
N PRO A 132 11.79 -0.30 3.26
CA PRO A 132 11.50 0.06 1.88
C PRO A 132 10.53 1.23 1.78
N ILE A 133 10.76 2.11 0.82
CA ILE A 133 9.89 3.24 0.51
C ILE A 133 9.01 2.82 -0.66
N PRO A 134 7.68 2.66 -0.48
CA PRO A 134 6.81 2.28 -1.58
C PRO A 134 6.68 3.44 -2.59
N PRO A 135 6.42 3.14 -3.88
CA PRO A 135 6.05 4.16 -4.85
C PRO A 135 4.89 5.03 -4.33
N PHE A 136 4.91 6.32 -4.67
CA PHE A 136 3.89 7.31 -4.29
C PHE A 136 3.80 7.63 -2.78
N ALA A 137 4.75 7.17 -1.96
CA ALA A 137 4.87 7.58 -0.56
C ALA A 137 4.98 9.10 -0.41
N ARG A 138 4.15 9.69 0.45
CA ARG A 138 4.23 11.11 0.84
C ARG A 138 4.74 11.30 2.25
N THR A 139 4.21 10.52 3.18
CA THR A 139 4.60 10.57 4.59
C THR A 139 4.80 9.17 5.13
N VAL A 140 5.62 9.07 6.17
CA VAL A 140 5.92 7.84 6.89
C VAL A 140 5.60 8.03 8.37
N ARG A 141 5.07 6.99 9.00
CA ARG A 141 4.81 6.92 10.44
C ARG A 141 5.32 5.61 11.01
N LEU A 142 5.86 5.65 12.20
CA LEU A 142 6.14 4.48 13.01
C LEU A 142 4.99 4.31 14.01
N GLU A 143 4.37 3.14 13.98
CA GLU A 143 3.34 2.75 14.94
C GLU A 143 3.79 1.52 15.71
N ILE A 144 3.59 1.60 17.02
CA ILE A 144 3.96 0.58 18.01
C ILE A 144 2.74 0.34 18.89
N ALA A 145 2.52 -0.91 19.31
CA ALA A 145 1.36 -1.27 20.12
C ALA A 145 1.36 -0.62 21.51
N ASP A 146 2.52 -0.54 22.16
CA ASP A 146 2.72 0.15 23.45
C ASP A 146 3.30 1.56 23.23
N PRO A 147 2.50 2.63 23.43
CA PRO A 147 2.97 4.00 23.24
C PRO A 147 4.13 4.40 24.16
N THR A 148 4.33 3.70 25.29
CA THR A 148 5.44 4.00 26.22
C THR A 148 6.81 3.67 25.63
N GLN A 149 6.85 2.91 24.54
CA GLN A 149 8.07 2.54 23.81
C GLN A 149 8.43 3.52 22.68
N LEU A 150 7.52 4.45 22.32
CA LEU A 150 7.76 5.45 21.28
C LEU A 150 8.94 6.40 21.56
N PRO A 151 9.21 6.85 22.81
CA PRO A 151 10.37 7.71 23.09
C PRO A 151 11.72 7.04 22.80
N GLY A 152 11.78 5.70 22.85
CA GLY A 152 12.97 4.92 22.46
C GLY A 152 13.10 4.70 20.96
N SER A 153 12.19 5.26 20.17
CA SER A 153 12.10 5.02 18.72
C SER A 153 12.47 6.26 17.91
N SER A 154 12.85 6.09 16.66
CA SER A 154 13.11 7.22 15.74
C SER A 154 12.88 6.86 14.28
N ILE A 155 12.62 7.88 13.48
CA ILE A 155 12.57 7.82 12.01
C ILE A 155 13.63 8.78 11.48
N LYS A 156 14.48 8.28 10.59
CA LYS A 156 15.45 9.08 9.85
C LYS A 156 15.17 8.96 8.35
N VAL A 157 15.16 10.10 7.68
CA VAL A 157 14.92 10.20 6.24
C VAL A 157 16.18 10.75 5.59
N TYR A 158 16.71 10.00 4.63
CA TYR A 158 17.88 10.37 3.83
C TYR A 158 17.47 10.57 2.38
N ASP A 159 18.08 11.53 1.70
CA ASP A 159 17.86 11.73 0.27
C ASP A 159 18.57 10.68 -0.60
N GLY A 160 18.43 10.80 -1.93
CA GLY A 160 19.06 9.91 -2.90
C GLY A 160 20.60 9.92 -2.91
N GLU A 161 21.23 10.90 -2.25
CA GLU A 161 22.69 10.99 -2.10
C GLU A 161 23.15 10.49 -0.72
N GLY A 162 22.23 9.99 0.12
CA GLY A 162 22.52 9.48 1.45
C GLY A 162 22.67 10.56 2.52
N THR A 163 22.29 11.81 2.23
CA THR A 163 22.32 12.91 3.22
C THR A 163 21.09 12.87 4.10
N LEU A 164 21.27 12.94 5.42
CA LEU A 164 20.18 13.02 6.39
C LEU A 164 19.40 14.33 6.20
N ARG A 165 18.10 14.23 5.92
CA ARG A 165 17.20 15.37 5.71
C ARG A 165 16.22 15.58 6.86
N ALA A 166 15.82 14.52 7.54
CA ALA A 166 14.98 14.60 8.73
C ALA A 166 15.33 13.50 9.71
N ALA A 167 15.29 13.83 11.00
CA ALA A 167 15.37 12.87 12.11
C ALA A 167 14.32 13.25 13.13
N VAL A 168 13.41 12.33 13.44
CA VAL A 168 12.24 12.58 14.29
C VAL A 168 12.13 11.45 15.31
N ALA A 169 12.01 11.79 16.59
CA ALA A 169 11.74 10.82 17.64
C ALA A 169 10.32 10.24 17.48
N GLY A 170 10.11 9.00 17.91
CA GLY A 170 8.85 8.28 17.72
C GLY A 170 7.65 8.99 18.37
N ASP A 171 7.86 9.66 19.50
CA ASP A 171 6.87 10.44 20.23
C ASP A 171 6.71 11.89 19.74
N ALA A 172 7.60 12.37 18.87
CA ALA A 172 7.58 13.69 18.25
C ALA A 172 7.08 13.68 16.79
N GLN A 173 6.52 12.56 16.34
CA GLN A 173 5.99 12.43 14.98
C GLN A 173 4.79 13.37 14.75
N PRO A 174 4.74 14.12 13.64
CA PRO A 174 3.55 14.88 13.26
C PRO A 174 2.34 13.96 13.08
N GLU A 175 1.12 14.45 13.34
CA GLU A 175 -0.12 13.69 13.14
C GLU A 175 -0.25 13.16 11.69
N GLY A 176 0.16 13.96 10.70
CA GLY A 176 0.17 13.56 9.29
C GLY A 176 1.29 12.60 8.89
N GLY A 177 2.26 12.35 9.78
CA GLY A 177 3.50 11.62 9.53
C GLY A 177 4.66 12.51 9.10
N VAL A 178 5.87 11.92 9.13
CA VAL A 178 7.11 12.56 8.69
C VAL A 178 7.13 12.63 7.16
N PRO A 179 7.35 13.80 6.54
CA PRO A 179 7.44 13.90 5.08
C PRO A 179 8.61 13.07 4.53
N VAL A 180 8.32 12.24 3.52
CA VAL A 180 9.33 11.43 2.83
C VAL A 180 10.04 12.27 1.75
N GLY A 181 9.31 13.07 0.97
CA GLY A 181 9.89 13.93 -0.07
C GLY A 181 10.66 13.13 -1.12
N GLY A 182 11.87 13.58 -1.47
CA GLY A 182 12.78 12.88 -2.40
C GLY A 182 13.71 11.88 -1.71
N ALA A 183 13.21 11.15 -0.70
CA ALA A 183 14.03 10.23 0.06
C ALA A 183 14.55 9.08 -0.82
N GLY A 184 15.85 8.77 -0.66
CA GLY A 184 16.46 7.55 -1.17
C GLY A 184 16.46 6.42 -0.14
N LYS A 185 16.36 6.76 1.16
CA LYS A 185 16.38 5.80 2.26
C LYS A 185 15.59 6.29 3.47
N VAL A 186 14.86 5.38 4.12
CA VAL A 186 14.25 5.59 5.42
C VAL A 186 14.81 4.56 6.39
N GLU A 187 15.34 5.04 7.52
CA GLU A 187 15.76 4.19 8.64
C GLU A 187 14.79 4.38 9.79
N VAL A 188 14.42 3.26 10.41
CA VAL A 188 13.56 3.22 11.58
C VAL A 188 14.30 2.52 12.70
N THR A 189 14.31 3.13 13.87
CA THR A 189 14.71 2.46 15.11
C THR A 189 13.44 2.28 15.92
N ALA A 190 13.04 1.04 16.18
CA ALA A 190 11.87 0.75 17.00
C ALA A 190 12.29 0.39 18.44
N GLY A 191 11.64 1.01 19.42
CA GLY A 191 11.76 0.67 20.84
C GLY A 191 10.95 -0.56 21.25
N ALA A 192 10.39 -1.29 20.28
CA ALA A 192 9.50 -2.42 20.46
C ALA A 192 9.86 -3.55 19.50
N THR A 193 9.54 -4.77 19.91
CA THR A 193 9.75 -5.97 19.08
C THR A 193 8.79 -6.00 17.91
N ASP A 194 7.52 -5.67 18.13
CA ASP A 194 6.49 -5.62 17.09
C ASP A 194 6.17 -4.17 16.73
N TYR A 195 6.38 -3.82 15.47
CA TYR A 195 6.08 -2.48 14.97
C TYR A 195 5.61 -2.53 13.52
N ARG A 196 4.99 -1.42 13.10
CA ARG A 196 4.69 -1.20 11.69
C ARG A 196 5.09 0.20 11.25
N VAL A 197 5.53 0.29 10.02
CA VAL A 197 5.82 1.54 9.34
C VAL A 197 4.72 1.77 8.32
N VAL A 198 3.96 2.84 8.54
CA VAL A 198 2.79 3.20 7.73
C VAL A 198 3.18 4.33 6.79
N TYR A 199 3.10 4.06 5.49
CA TYR A 199 3.26 5.07 4.46
C TYR A 199 1.90 5.53 3.97
N HIS A 200 1.69 6.85 3.90
CA HIS A 200 0.53 7.40 3.20
C HIS A 200 0.88 7.67 1.74
N LEU A 201 0.05 7.15 0.85
CA LEU A 201 0.26 7.17 -0.59
C LEU A 201 -0.61 8.23 -1.27
N SER A 202 -0.07 8.80 -2.33
CA SER A 202 -0.76 9.72 -3.24
C SER A 202 -1.05 9.02 -4.56
N LEU A 203 -2.05 8.14 -4.52
CA LEU A 203 -2.60 7.48 -5.70
C LEU A 203 -3.78 8.32 -6.23
#